data_AF-A0A3S0K8T6-F1
#
_entry.id   AF-A0A3S0K8T6-F1
#
_cell.length_a   1.000
_cell.length_b   1.000
_cell.length_c   1.000
_cell.angle_alpha   90.00
_cell.angle_beta   90.00
_cell.angle_gamma   90.00
#
_symmetry.space_group_name_H-M   'P 1'
#
loop_
_entity.id
_entity.type
_entity.pdbx_description
1 polymer ?
#
loop_
_entity_poly.entity_id
_entity_poly.type
_entity_poly.pdbx_seq_one_letter_code
_entity_poly.pdbx_strand_id
1 'polypeptide(L)'
;MKQIKAYIHSHRAADVIEAIKSTKAWEILDGDPHHYHLSATPSQGTLPPIDDAEQHFSVNLGLAVVNEVRLELHCDDDCVDEIVKAIRRSARTGQRTAGWVYVTTIDAAHEIH
;
A
#
# COMPACT_ATOMS: atom_id res chain seq x y z
N MET A 1 -14.07 7.52 -8.71
CA MET A 1 -12.95 7.34 -7.77
C MET A 1 -12.72 5.87 -7.50
N LYS A 2 -11.48 5.49 -7.19
CA LYS A 2 -11.09 4.17 -6.75
C LYS A 2 -10.45 4.21 -5.37
N GLN A 3 -10.56 3.11 -4.64
CA GLN A 3 -9.72 2.79 -3.50
C GLN A 3 -8.62 1.84 -3.96
N ILE A 4 -7.38 2.11 -3.56
CA ILE A 4 -6.24 1.23 -3.69
C ILE A 4 -5.90 0.69 -2.30
N LYS A 5 -5.82 -0.64 -2.19
CA LYS A 5 -5.40 -1.35 -0.98
C LYS A 5 -4.21 -2.22 -1.31
N ALA A 6 -3.06 -1.94 -0.70
CA ALA A 6 -1.84 -2.70 -0.91
C ALA A 6 -1.37 -3.39 0.36
N TYR A 7 -0.91 -4.64 0.21
CA TYR A 7 -0.23 -5.41 1.24
C TYR A 7 1.21 -5.59 0.79
N ILE A 8 2.14 -5.04 1.57
CA ILE A 8 3.57 -5.02 1.24
C ILE A 8 4.39 -5.46 2.45
N HIS A 9 5.59 -5.97 2.19
CA HIS A 9 6.56 -6.21 3.25
C HIS A 9 6.88 -4.90 3.99
N SER A 10 6.90 -4.96 5.32
CA SER A 10 7.09 -3.78 6.18
C SER A 10 8.36 -2.98 5.86
N HIS A 11 9.47 -3.64 5.54
CA HIS A 11 10.73 -2.96 5.19
C HIS A 11 10.66 -2.17 3.87
N ARG A 12 9.66 -2.42 3.00
CA ARG A 12 9.41 -1.64 1.77
C ARG A 12 8.52 -0.41 2.00
N ALA A 13 7.92 -0.27 3.17
CA ALA A 13 6.85 0.71 3.38
C ALA A 13 7.29 2.16 3.11
N ALA A 14 8.48 2.55 3.57
CA ALA A 14 9.02 3.89 3.34
C ALA A 14 9.18 4.18 1.83
N ASP A 15 9.91 3.33 1.10
CA ASP A 15 10.11 3.44 -0.35
C ASP A 15 8.78 3.48 -1.12
N VAL A 16 7.79 2.70 -0.70
CA VAL A 16 6.49 2.65 -1.36
C VAL A 16 5.72 3.95 -1.13
N ILE A 17 5.69 4.44 0.11
CA ILE A 17 5.01 5.70 0.46
C ILE A 17 5.67 6.87 -0.28
N GLU A 18 6.99 6.92 -0.33
CA GLU A 18 7.72 7.95 -1.08
C GLU A 18 7.39 7.87 -2.59
N ALA A 19 7.43 6.67 -3.17
CA ALA A 19 7.10 6.49 -4.57
C ALA A 19 5.65 6.87 -4.93
N ILE A 20 4.69 6.67 -4.02
CA ILE A 20 3.31 7.17 -4.18
C ILE A 20 3.32 8.70 -4.16
N LYS A 21 4.02 9.31 -3.20
CA LYS A 21 4.07 10.78 -3.03
C LYS A 21 4.75 11.51 -4.19
N SER A 22 5.64 10.84 -4.92
CA SER A 22 6.30 11.37 -6.13
C SER A 22 5.51 11.12 -7.43
N THR A 23 4.29 10.57 -7.36
CA THR A 23 3.43 10.48 -8.55
C THR A 23 2.82 11.83 -8.88
N LYS A 24 2.55 12.09 -10.16
CA LYS A 24 1.82 13.31 -10.57
C LYS A 24 0.44 13.34 -9.94
N ALA A 25 -0.23 12.18 -9.88
CA ALA A 25 -1.47 12.01 -9.15
C ALA A 25 -1.40 12.55 -7.70
N TRP A 26 -0.25 12.46 -7.04
CA TRP A 26 -0.05 13.00 -5.69
C TRP A 26 0.45 14.46 -5.68
N GLU A 27 1.29 14.87 -6.63
CA GLU A 27 1.87 16.22 -6.73
C GLU A 27 0.89 17.29 -7.23
N ILE A 28 -0.17 16.93 -7.97
CA ILE A 28 -1.20 17.87 -8.48
C ILE A 28 -1.92 18.63 -7.34
N LEU A 29 -1.66 18.26 -6.08
CA LEU A 29 -2.30 18.75 -4.86
C LEU A 29 -1.47 19.74 -4.04
N ASP A 30 -0.30 20.18 -4.53
CA ASP A 30 0.52 21.16 -3.80
C ASP A 30 -0.18 22.54 -3.82
N GLY A 31 -1.13 22.73 -2.88
CA GLY A 31 -2.00 23.91 -2.76
C GLY A 31 -3.46 23.62 -2.40
N ASP A 32 -3.94 22.39 -2.55
CA ASP A 32 -5.26 21.95 -2.08
C ASP A 32 -5.08 20.85 -1.02
N PRO A 33 -5.35 21.12 0.27
CA PRO A 33 -5.23 20.10 1.33
C PRO A 33 -6.22 18.94 1.14
N HIS A 34 -7.13 19.05 0.17
CA HIS A 34 -8.12 18.06 -0.20
C HIS A 34 -7.70 17.33 -1.47
N HIS A 35 -7.10 16.16 -1.30
CA HIS A 35 -7.57 14.91 -1.90
C HIS A 35 -6.47 13.84 -1.82
N TYR A 36 -6.87 12.59 -1.64
CA TYR A 36 -6.00 11.42 -1.46
C TYR A 36 -5.42 11.27 -0.04
N HIS A 37 -6.30 10.82 0.86
CA HIS A 37 -5.87 10.25 2.14
C HIS A 37 -5.08 8.96 1.90
N LEU A 38 -3.86 8.88 2.43
CA LEU A 38 -3.07 7.65 2.52
C LEU A 38 -2.95 7.24 3.99
N SER A 39 -3.43 6.04 4.32
CA SER A 39 -3.18 5.40 5.60
C SER A 39 -2.21 4.23 5.45
N ALA A 40 -1.39 4.03 6.48
CA ALA A 40 -0.47 2.91 6.60
C ALA A 40 -0.70 2.24 7.96
N THR A 41 -1.18 0.99 7.93
CA THR A 41 -1.46 0.23 9.14
C THR A 41 -0.55 -1.00 9.19
N PRO A 42 0.27 -1.17 10.25
CA PRO A 42 1.02 -2.41 10.44
C PRO A 42 0.07 -3.61 10.57
N SER A 43 0.41 -4.73 9.95
CA SER A 43 -0.37 -5.97 10.03
C SER A 43 0.54 -7.19 10.04
N GLN A 44 0.07 -8.28 10.65
CA GLN A 44 0.68 -9.60 10.46
C GLN A 44 0.01 -10.29 9.28
N GLY A 45 0.79 -10.91 8.40
CA GLY A 45 0.25 -11.62 7.26
C GLY A 45 1.12 -12.79 6.81
N THR A 46 0.84 -13.27 5.60
CA THR A 46 1.36 -14.55 5.07
C THR A 46 2.05 -14.38 3.73
N LEU A 47 2.48 -13.15 3.39
CA LEU A 47 3.39 -12.96 2.26
C LEU A 47 4.62 -13.87 2.41
N PRO A 48 5.13 -14.43 1.30
CA PRO A 48 6.32 -15.27 1.36
C PRO A 48 7.48 -14.51 1.99
N PRO A 49 8.10 -14.99 3.08
CA PRO A 49 9.21 -14.28 3.72
C PRO A 49 10.41 -14.17 2.77
N ILE A 50 11.10 -13.02 2.80
CA ILE A 50 12.30 -12.76 1.99
C ILE A 50 13.47 -13.63 2.45
N ASP A 51 13.59 -13.78 3.76
CA ASP A 51 14.56 -14.62 4.43
C ASP A 51 13.97 -15.16 5.75
N ASP A 52 14.73 -16.05 6.42
CA ASP A 52 14.31 -16.66 7.67
C ASP A 52 14.18 -15.65 8.83
N ALA A 53 14.79 -14.46 8.71
CA ALA A 53 14.74 -13.44 9.76
C ALA A 53 13.44 -12.61 9.72
N GLU A 54 12.80 -12.52 8.55
CA GLU A 54 11.51 -11.84 8.39
C GLU A 54 10.33 -12.67 8.97
N GLN A 55 10.45 -13.99 8.94
CA GLN A 55 9.41 -14.89 9.44
C GLN A 55 9.46 -15.04 10.97
N HIS A 56 8.30 -14.97 11.61
CA HIS A 56 8.16 -15.24 13.04
C HIS A 56 6.82 -15.91 13.35
N PHE A 57 6.74 -16.63 14.45
CA PHE A 57 5.49 -17.28 14.87
C PHE A 57 4.61 -16.28 15.64
N SER A 58 3.39 -16.03 15.16
CA SER A 58 2.41 -15.24 15.90
C SER A 58 1.61 -16.15 16.82
N VAL A 59 1.73 -15.94 18.13
CA VAL A 59 0.94 -16.69 19.13
C VAL A 59 -0.55 -16.40 18.98
N ASN A 60 -0.92 -15.16 18.66
CA ASN A 60 -2.33 -14.76 18.51
C ASN A 60 -3.00 -15.43 17.31
N LEU A 61 -2.24 -15.66 16.23
CA LEU A 61 -2.76 -16.30 15.02
C LEU A 61 -2.51 -17.82 15.00
N GLY A 62 -1.53 -18.31 15.76
CA GLY A 62 -1.14 -19.72 15.77
C GLY A 62 -0.43 -20.19 14.51
N LEU A 63 0.19 -19.28 13.75
CA LEU A 63 0.92 -19.61 12.52
C LEU A 63 2.17 -18.73 12.32
N ALA A 64 3.03 -19.17 11.41
CA ALA A 64 4.19 -18.41 10.96
C ALA A 64 3.74 -17.25 10.04
N VAL A 65 4.17 -16.05 10.37
CA VAL A 65 3.76 -14.80 9.71
C VAL A 65 4.97 -13.92 9.41
N VAL A 66 4.74 -12.90 8.61
CA VAL A 66 5.67 -11.78 8.40
C VAL A 66 5.03 -10.46 8.82
N ASN A 67 5.86 -9.45 9.10
CA ASN A 67 5.40 -8.10 9.31
C ASN A 67 5.11 -7.42 7.97
N GLU A 68 3.86 -7.06 7.76
CA GLU A 68 3.36 -6.37 6.59
C GLU A 68 2.91 -4.96 6.95
N VAL A 69 2.75 -4.12 5.93
CA VAL A 69 2.03 -2.86 6.02
C VAL A 69 0.87 -2.91 5.04
N ARG A 70 -0.34 -2.64 5.54
CA ARG A 70 -1.50 -2.37 4.72
C ARG A 70 -1.56 -0.88 4.40
N LEU A 71 -1.40 -0.55 3.13
CA LEU A 71 -1.60 0.80 2.62
C LEU A 71 -3.02 0.92 2.06
N GLU A 72 -3.72 1.98 2.41
CA GLU A 72 -5.03 2.30 1.84
C GLU A 72 -5.04 3.76 1.41
N LEU A 73 -5.39 4.00 0.15
CA LEU A 73 -5.63 5.33 -0.38
C LEU A 73 -6.79 5.35 -1.36
N HIS A 74 -7.37 6.52 -1.60
CA HIS A 74 -8.31 6.74 -2.69
C HIS A 74 -7.67 7.63 -3.75
N CYS A 75 -8.11 7.48 -5.00
CA CYS A 75 -7.65 8.26 -6.14
C CYS A 75 -8.76 8.43 -7.18
N ASP A 76 -8.61 9.40 -8.08
CA ASP A 76 -9.42 9.46 -9.30
C ASP A 76 -9.14 8.27 -10.22
N ASP A 77 -10.12 7.95 -11.08
CA ASP A 77 -10.08 6.74 -11.91
C ASP A 77 -8.91 6.75 -12.90
N ASP A 78 -8.48 7.93 -13.36
CA ASP A 78 -7.34 8.12 -14.27
C ASP A 78 -5.97 8.04 -13.57
N CYS A 79 -5.93 8.20 -12.25
CA CYS A 79 -4.72 8.16 -11.43
C CYS A 79 -4.31 6.72 -11.03
N VAL A 80 -5.23 5.75 -11.14
CA VAL A 80 -5.05 4.37 -10.66
C VAL A 80 -3.80 3.72 -11.23
N ASP A 81 -3.61 3.79 -12.55
CA ASP A 81 -2.52 3.10 -13.22
C ASP A 81 -1.15 3.64 -12.80
N GLU A 82 -1.04 4.96 -12.61
CA GLU A 82 0.19 5.60 -12.16
C GLU A 82 0.58 5.12 -10.76
N ILE A 83 -0.37 5.17 -9.82
CA ILE A 83 -0.16 4.80 -8.42
C ILE A 83 0.11 3.30 -8.29
N VAL A 84 -0.69 2.45 -8.94
CA VAL A 84 -0.47 0.98 -8.92
C VAL A 84 0.91 0.65 -9.49
N LYS A 85 1.34 1.33 -10.56
CA LYS A 85 2.67 1.14 -11.14
C LYS A 85 3.78 1.62 -10.20
N ALA A 86 3.59 2.72 -9.46
CA ALA A 86 4.51 3.16 -8.43
C ALA A 86 4.66 2.09 -7.34
N ILE A 87 3.56 1.66 -6.72
CA ILE A 87 3.54 0.61 -5.68
C ILE A 87 4.22 -0.66 -6.16
N ARG A 88 3.83 -1.18 -7.34
CA ARG A 88 4.39 -2.45 -7.86
C ARG A 88 5.89 -2.38 -8.19
N ARG A 89 6.45 -1.19 -8.41
CA ARG A 89 7.89 -1.02 -8.64
C ARG A 89 8.65 -0.91 -7.34
N SER A 90 8.18 -0.10 -6.39
CA SER A 90 8.84 0.13 -5.11
C SER A 90 8.60 -0.96 -4.08
N ALA A 91 7.59 -1.82 -4.24
CA ALA A 91 7.33 -2.96 -3.34
C ALA A 91 8.07 -4.25 -3.73
N ARG A 92 8.91 -4.24 -4.78
CA ARG A 92 9.60 -5.46 -5.25
C ARG A 92 10.61 -5.95 -4.21
N THR A 93 10.58 -7.25 -3.94
CA THR A 93 11.56 -7.96 -3.09
C THR A 93 12.46 -8.90 -3.88
N GLY A 94 12.25 -9.03 -5.20
CA GLY A 94 12.91 -10.04 -6.04
C GLY A 94 12.22 -11.41 -6.04
N GLN A 95 11.23 -11.62 -5.17
CA GLN A 95 10.38 -12.81 -5.16
C GLN A 95 9.32 -12.75 -6.26
N ARG A 96 8.78 -13.92 -6.63
CA ARG A 96 7.69 -14.03 -7.62
C ARG A 96 6.41 -13.29 -7.18
N THR A 97 6.12 -13.31 -5.90
CA THR A 97 4.99 -12.59 -5.29
C THR A 97 5.49 -11.91 -4.02
N ALA A 98 5.50 -10.57 -4.04
CA ALA A 98 6.05 -9.72 -2.98
C ALA A 98 4.97 -8.89 -2.25
N GLY A 99 3.70 -9.13 -2.56
CA GLY A 99 2.62 -8.27 -2.14
C GLY A 99 1.41 -8.37 -3.05
N TRP A 100 0.35 -7.68 -2.64
CA TRP A 100 -0.90 -7.58 -3.39
C TRP A 100 -1.31 -6.12 -3.50
N VAL A 101 -1.95 -5.77 -4.62
CA VAL A 101 -2.60 -4.48 -4.80
C VAL A 101 -4.01 -4.76 -5.31
N TYR A 102 -5.00 -4.29 -4.58
CA TYR A 102 -6.41 -4.36 -4.94
C TYR A 102 -6.92 -2.98 -5.29
N VAL A 103 -7.77 -2.92 -6.31
CA VAL A 103 -8.46 -1.70 -6.73
C VAL A 103 -9.95 -1.95 -6.64
N THR A 104 -10.66 -1.12 -5.91
CA THR A 104 -12.13 -1.19 -5.75
C THR A 104 -12.76 0.14 -6.13
N THR A 105 -13.97 0.13 -6.66
CA THR A 105 -14.73 1.36 -6.94
C THR A 105 -15.19 1.97 -5.61
N ILE A 106 -15.10 3.31 -5.52
CA ILE A 106 -15.74 4.09 -4.45
C ILE A 106 -16.95 4.78 -5.08
N ASP A 107 -18.13 4.46 -4.56
CA ASP A 107 -19.39 5.05 -5.06
C ASP A 107 -19.61 6.48 -4.55
N ALA A 108 -19.16 6.77 -3.33
CA ALA A 108 -19.20 8.10 -2.73
C ALA A 108 -18.09 8.29 -1.69
N ALA A 109 -17.60 9.51 -1.55
CA ALA A 109 -16.78 9.95 -0.42
C ALA A 109 -17.32 11.28 0.09
N HIS A 110 -17.27 11.46 1.40
CA HIS A 110 -17.77 12.63 2.10
C HIS A 110 -16.69 13.13 3.04
N GLU A 111 -16.35 14.40 2.93
CA GLU A 111 -15.45 15.04 3.88
C GLU A 111 -16.17 15.27 5.22
N ILE A 112 -15.39 15.23 6.30
CA ILE A 112 -15.84 15.58 7.63
C ILE A 112 -15.10 16.86 8.02
N HIS A 113 -15.86 17.91 8.35
CA HIS A 113 -15.34 19.21 8.81
C HIS A 113 -15.46 19.33 10.33
#